data_AF-A0A7U7GA72-F1
#
_entry.id   AF-A0A7U7GA72-F1
#
_cell.length_a   1.000
_cell.length_b   1.000
_cell.length_c   1.000
_cell.angle_alpha   90.00
_cell.angle_beta   90.00
_cell.angle_gamma   90.00
#
_symmetry.space_group_name_H-M   'P 1'
#
loop_
_entity.id
_entity.type
_entity.pdbx_description
1 polymer ?
#
loop_
_entity_poly.entity_id
_entity_poly.type
_entity_poly.pdbx_seq_one_letter_code
_entity_poly.pdbx_strand_id
1 'polypeptide(L)'
;MMRVAWIVRVAMAALLMGAMNPIGAWAQDARPDARLQFSSFSVGLLFGYSQGEGTLDFAGQRYPFTVSGIKLATVGISRVSAVGQVYRLREVADLAGRYIAVEGALTLVQGGGNAVLRNEKGVTIYLQNLQQGLELTLGGGGLSIALTDPTEKVIPAVMENASAR
;
A
#
# COMPACT_ATOMS: atom_id res chain seq x y z
N MET A 1 21.14 -45.73 32.30
CA MET A 1 20.06 -44.71 32.35
C MET A 1 20.58 -43.26 32.53
N MET A 2 21.80 -43.01 33.03
CA MET A 2 22.34 -41.65 33.25
C MET A 2 22.91 -40.89 32.03
N ARG A 3 23.03 -41.50 30.84
CA ARG A 3 23.66 -40.84 29.66
C ARG A 3 22.65 -40.11 28.76
N VAL A 4 21.37 -40.46 28.83
CA VAL A 4 20.28 -39.84 28.04
C VAL A 4 19.79 -38.54 28.71
N ALA A 5 19.85 -38.46 30.03
CA ALA A 5 19.42 -37.28 30.79
C ALA A 5 20.30 -36.02 30.55
N TRP A 6 21.55 -36.18 30.12
CA TRP A 6 22.42 -35.05 29.77
C TRP A 6 22.00 -34.45 28.41
N ILE A 7 21.74 -35.29 27.41
CA ILE A 7 21.38 -34.83 26.05
C ILE A 7 20.06 -34.04 26.08
N VAL A 8 19.09 -34.48 26.89
CA VAL A 8 17.81 -33.77 27.06
C VAL A 8 17.98 -32.41 27.77
N ARG A 9 18.92 -32.28 28.72
CA ARG A 9 19.19 -30.99 29.40
C ARG A 9 19.93 -29.98 28.51
N VAL A 10 20.81 -30.43 27.63
CA VAL A 10 21.48 -29.54 26.66
C VAL A 10 20.49 -29.09 25.57
N ALA A 11 19.57 -29.97 25.14
CA ALA A 11 18.51 -29.60 24.20
C ALA A 11 17.51 -28.58 24.77
N MET A 12 17.22 -28.63 26.09
CA MET A 12 16.32 -27.67 26.74
C MET A 12 16.99 -26.31 27.01
N ALA A 13 18.31 -26.28 27.24
CA ALA A 13 19.06 -25.02 27.39
C ALA A 13 19.22 -24.29 26.04
N ALA A 14 19.34 -25.02 24.93
CA ALA A 14 19.36 -24.45 23.58
C ALA A 14 18.00 -23.86 23.16
N LEU A 15 16.89 -24.37 23.71
CA LEU A 15 15.54 -23.85 23.41
C LEU A 15 15.23 -22.51 24.09
N LEU A 16 15.98 -22.13 25.14
CA LEU A 16 15.79 -20.86 25.86
C LEU A 16 16.73 -19.73 25.39
N MET A 17 17.76 -20.04 24.60
CA MET A 17 18.68 -19.04 24.02
C MET A 17 18.35 -18.64 22.57
N GLY A 18 17.42 -19.34 21.90
CA GLY A 18 16.98 -19.00 20.54
C GLY A 18 15.94 -17.88 20.45
N ALA A 19 15.41 -17.39 21.59
CA ALA A 19 14.32 -16.41 21.63
C ALA A 19 14.77 -14.95 21.57
N MET A 20 16.03 -14.69 21.23
CA MET A 20 16.54 -13.34 21.04
C MET A 20 17.33 -13.25 19.73
N ASN A 21 16.69 -13.63 18.62
CA ASN A 21 16.99 -12.89 17.40
C ASN A 21 16.37 -11.51 17.64
N PRO A 22 17.16 -10.41 17.75
CA PRO A 22 16.62 -9.14 17.31
C PRO A 22 16.38 -9.34 15.83
N ILE A 23 15.19 -9.88 15.48
CA ILE A 23 14.57 -9.60 14.19
C ILE A 23 14.70 -8.10 14.13
N GLY A 24 15.61 -7.63 13.27
CA GLY A 24 15.98 -6.24 13.23
C GLY A 24 14.70 -5.46 13.35
N ALA A 25 14.57 -4.71 14.44
CA ALA A 25 13.71 -3.56 14.41
C ALA A 25 14.29 -2.78 13.24
N TRP A 26 13.72 -2.98 12.05
CA TRP A 26 13.87 -2.08 10.93
C TRP A 26 13.28 -0.81 11.49
N ALA A 27 14.14 -0.08 12.17
CA ALA A 27 13.85 1.20 12.70
C ALA A 27 13.29 1.96 11.51
N GLN A 28 11.99 2.17 11.51
CA GLN A 28 11.34 3.14 10.65
C GLN A 28 11.71 4.54 11.21
N ASP A 29 12.99 4.75 11.52
CA ASP A 29 13.60 5.98 12.06
C ASP A 29 13.75 7.03 10.96
N ALA A 30 13.48 6.66 9.70
CA ALA A 30 13.27 7.63 8.66
C ALA A 30 11.90 8.28 8.88
N ARG A 31 11.89 9.59 9.16
CA ARG A 31 10.66 10.38 9.08
C ARG A 31 10.08 10.21 7.66
N PRO A 32 8.79 9.90 7.50
CA PRO A 32 8.19 9.83 6.18
C PRO A 32 8.26 11.20 5.49
N ASP A 33 8.57 11.20 4.19
CA ASP A 33 8.62 12.41 3.37
C ASP A 33 7.20 12.95 3.12
N ALA A 34 6.23 12.05 3.00
CA ALA A 34 4.83 12.37 2.78
C ALA A 34 3.90 11.35 3.44
N ARG A 35 2.62 11.74 3.55
CA ARG A 35 1.54 10.82 3.89
C ARG A 35 0.53 10.80 2.76
N LEU A 36 -0.06 9.64 2.50
CA LEU A 36 -1.10 9.52 1.51
C LEU A 36 -2.29 8.74 2.05
N GLN A 37 -3.43 9.01 1.45
CA GLN A 37 -4.66 8.27 1.67
C GLN A 37 -5.42 8.18 0.35
N PHE A 38 -6.01 7.04 0.08
CA PHE A 38 -6.84 6.86 -1.11
C PHE A 38 -7.96 5.86 -0.86
N SER A 39 -9.01 5.98 -1.67
CA SER A 39 -10.06 4.98 -1.79
C SER A 39 -10.19 4.58 -3.23
N SER A 40 -10.31 3.28 -3.50
CA SER A 40 -10.59 2.76 -4.82
C SER A 40 -11.81 1.88 -4.81
N PHE A 41 -12.53 1.94 -5.92
CA PHE A 41 -13.62 1.07 -6.26
C PHE A 41 -13.13 0.05 -7.29
N SER A 42 -13.67 -1.15 -7.26
CA SER A 42 -13.29 -2.20 -8.20
C SER A 42 -14.50 -3.02 -8.61
N VAL A 43 -14.56 -3.35 -9.89
CA VAL A 43 -15.58 -4.19 -10.48
C VAL A 43 -14.91 -5.23 -11.37
N GLY A 44 -15.38 -6.48 -11.30
CA GLY A 44 -14.85 -7.55 -12.14
C GLY A 44 -15.71 -8.79 -12.17
N LEU A 45 -15.58 -9.53 -13.27
CA LEU A 45 -16.08 -10.89 -13.46
C LEU A 45 -14.90 -11.71 -14.00
N LEU A 46 -14.11 -12.31 -13.10
CA LEU A 46 -12.83 -13.01 -13.33
C LEU A 46 -11.65 -12.08 -13.65
N PHE A 47 -11.84 -11.08 -14.51
CA PHE A 47 -10.91 -9.97 -14.70
C PHE A 47 -11.58 -8.69 -14.21
N GLY A 48 -10.83 -7.87 -13.48
CA GLY A 48 -11.36 -6.65 -12.89
C GLY A 48 -10.47 -5.45 -13.16
N TYR A 49 -11.10 -4.29 -13.16
CA TYR A 49 -10.41 -3.00 -13.12
C TYR A 49 -10.71 -2.29 -11.81
N SER A 50 -9.75 -1.53 -11.32
CA SER A 50 -9.92 -0.66 -10.16
C SER A 50 -9.57 0.77 -10.50
N GLN A 51 -10.38 1.70 -10.00
CA GLN A 51 -10.14 3.14 -10.09
C GLN A 51 -10.41 3.77 -8.73
N GLY A 52 -9.58 4.73 -8.36
CA GLY A 52 -9.66 5.42 -7.09
C GLY A 52 -9.07 6.80 -7.14
N GLU A 53 -9.34 7.54 -6.08
CA GLU A 53 -8.85 8.88 -5.85
C GLU A 53 -8.23 8.96 -4.46
N GLY A 54 -7.26 9.84 -4.32
CA GLY A 54 -6.53 10.03 -3.08
C GLY A 54 -5.93 11.41 -2.95
N THR A 55 -5.25 11.62 -1.84
CA THR A 55 -4.55 12.86 -1.54
C THR A 55 -3.21 12.53 -0.90
N LEU A 56 -2.19 13.22 -1.37
CA LEU A 56 -0.83 13.20 -0.84
C LEU A 56 -0.60 14.49 -0.04
N ASP A 57 -0.33 14.36 1.25
CA ASP A 57 0.18 15.44 2.09
C ASP A 57 1.72 15.44 2.00
N PHE A 58 2.28 16.38 1.23
CA PHE A 58 3.72 16.57 1.05
C PHE A 58 4.12 18.02 1.32
N ALA A 59 5.16 18.22 2.14
CA ALA A 59 5.66 19.55 2.51
C ALA A 59 4.58 20.53 3.02
N GLY A 60 3.52 20.03 3.67
CA GLY A 60 2.41 20.83 4.17
C GLY A 60 1.35 21.22 3.13
N GLN A 61 1.47 20.74 1.90
CA GLN A 61 0.51 20.93 0.81
C GLN A 61 -0.19 19.60 0.48
N ARG A 62 -1.44 19.70 0.01
CA ARG A 62 -2.26 18.55 -0.40
C ARG A 62 -2.31 18.44 -1.92
N TYR A 63 -1.88 17.30 -2.44
CA TYR A 63 -1.88 17.00 -3.86
C TYR A 63 -2.89 15.88 -4.16
N PRO A 64 -3.95 16.15 -4.94
CA PRO A 64 -4.87 15.12 -5.37
C PRO A 64 -4.18 14.18 -6.37
N PHE A 65 -4.50 12.89 -6.29
CA PHE A 65 -4.03 11.89 -7.24
C PHE A 65 -5.11 10.85 -7.52
N THR A 66 -4.97 10.15 -8.63
CA THR A 66 -5.76 8.99 -8.98
C THR A 66 -4.93 7.71 -8.87
N VAL A 67 -5.60 6.62 -8.52
CA VAL A 67 -5.06 5.27 -8.48
C VAL A 67 -5.82 4.42 -9.47
N SER A 68 -5.10 3.66 -10.28
CA SER A 68 -5.67 2.64 -11.15
C SER A 68 -4.92 1.32 -10.99
N GLY A 69 -5.59 0.21 -11.30
CA GLY A 69 -5.01 -1.11 -11.12
C GLY A 69 -5.79 -2.17 -11.89
N ILE A 70 -5.08 -3.19 -12.34
CA ILE A 70 -5.66 -4.37 -12.98
C ILE A 70 -5.73 -5.47 -11.92
N LYS A 71 -6.92 -6.05 -11.73
CA LYS A 71 -7.12 -7.17 -10.82
C LYS A 71 -7.24 -8.47 -11.58
N LEU A 72 -6.41 -9.43 -11.20
CA LEU A 72 -6.58 -10.82 -11.57
C LEU A 72 -7.55 -11.48 -10.57
N ALA A 73 -8.53 -12.23 -11.06
CA ALA A 73 -9.46 -13.02 -10.25
C ALA A 73 -10.37 -12.20 -9.30
N THR A 74 -11.04 -11.16 -9.78
CA THR A 74 -12.09 -10.47 -9.01
C THR A 74 -13.48 -10.82 -9.51
N VAL A 75 -14.39 -11.21 -8.61
CA VAL A 75 -15.82 -11.37 -8.88
C VAL A 75 -16.58 -10.41 -7.96
N GLY A 76 -17.39 -9.54 -8.56
CA GLY A 76 -18.26 -8.61 -7.85
C GLY A 76 -17.71 -7.19 -7.74
N ILE A 77 -18.31 -6.45 -6.81
CA ILE A 77 -18.02 -5.04 -6.54
C ILE A 77 -17.35 -4.94 -5.17
N SER A 78 -16.24 -4.22 -5.09
CA SER A 78 -15.55 -3.95 -3.82
C SER A 78 -15.10 -2.51 -3.75
N ARG A 79 -15.07 -1.97 -2.53
CA ARG A 79 -14.45 -0.69 -2.21
C ARG A 79 -13.36 -0.94 -1.18
N VAL A 80 -12.21 -0.32 -1.40
CA VAL A 80 -11.08 -0.38 -0.48
C VAL A 80 -10.64 1.04 -0.17
N SER A 81 -10.13 1.25 1.04
CA SER A 81 -9.44 2.47 1.42
C SER A 81 -8.14 2.12 2.11
N ALA A 82 -7.11 2.92 1.86
CA ALA A 82 -5.79 2.71 2.41
C ALA A 82 -5.18 4.03 2.85
N VAL A 83 -4.36 3.94 3.88
CA VAL A 83 -3.52 5.04 4.37
C VAL A 83 -2.07 4.55 4.36
N GLY A 84 -1.17 5.43 3.98
CA GLY A 84 0.23 5.08 3.80
C GLY A 84 1.19 6.21 4.09
N GLN A 85 2.42 5.80 4.34
CA GLN A 85 3.58 6.67 4.49
C GLN A 85 4.46 6.54 3.25
N VAL A 86 4.92 7.66 2.72
CA VAL A 86 5.77 7.70 1.51
C VAL A 86 7.19 8.05 1.93
N TYR A 87 8.13 7.29 1.38
CA TYR A 87 9.56 7.43 1.59
C TYR A 87 10.29 7.57 0.26
N ARG A 88 11.44 8.24 0.31
CA ARG A 88 12.27 8.58 -0.84
C ARG A 88 11.54 9.45 -1.88
N LEU A 89 10.62 10.29 -1.42
CA LEU A 89 9.91 11.24 -2.29
C LEU A 89 10.67 12.56 -2.31
N ARG A 90 11.37 12.84 -3.42
CA ARG A 90 12.14 14.10 -3.57
C ARG A 90 11.24 15.21 -4.09
N GLU A 91 10.43 14.89 -5.10
CA GLU A 91 9.48 15.82 -5.71
C GLU A 91 8.09 15.17 -5.80
N VAL A 92 7.04 16.00 -5.84
CA VAL A 92 5.65 15.50 -5.95
C VAL A 92 5.47 14.66 -7.22
N ALA A 93 6.13 15.04 -8.32
CA ALA A 93 6.11 14.32 -9.59
C ALA A 93 6.72 12.91 -9.51
N ASP A 94 7.56 12.62 -8.51
CA ASP A 94 8.11 11.29 -8.28
C ASP A 94 7.06 10.30 -7.77
N LEU A 95 5.95 10.80 -7.20
CA LEU A 95 4.84 9.96 -6.77
C LEU A 95 4.23 9.22 -7.97
N ALA A 96 4.11 9.89 -9.12
CA ALA A 96 3.48 9.32 -10.30
C ALA A 96 4.32 8.17 -10.88
N GLY A 97 3.65 7.05 -11.15
CA GLY A 97 4.27 5.85 -11.70
C GLY A 97 3.56 4.55 -11.30
N ARG A 98 4.11 3.44 -11.79
CA ARG A 98 3.65 2.09 -11.45
C ARG A 98 4.36 1.58 -10.21
N TYR A 99 3.58 1.07 -9.27
CA TYR A 99 4.00 0.51 -7.99
C TYR A 99 3.78 -0.99 -7.98
N ILE A 100 4.78 -1.72 -7.50
CA ILE A 100 4.74 -3.17 -7.34
C ILE A 100 4.98 -3.49 -5.87
N ALA A 101 4.30 -4.52 -5.35
CA ALA A 101 4.53 -5.00 -4.00
C ALA A 101 5.94 -5.58 -3.88
N VAL A 102 6.64 -5.21 -2.80
CA VAL A 102 7.93 -5.78 -2.45
C VAL A 102 7.70 -7.17 -1.87
N GLU A 103 8.32 -8.19 -2.48
CA GLU A 103 8.21 -9.58 -2.04
C GLU A 103 8.60 -9.74 -0.56
N GLY A 104 7.82 -10.53 0.18
CA GLY A 104 8.04 -10.77 1.61
C GLY A 104 7.69 -9.61 2.54
N ALA A 105 7.27 -8.45 2.01
CA ALA A 105 6.87 -7.29 2.81
C ALA A 105 5.35 -7.12 2.94
N LEU A 106 4.57 -8.09 2.44
CA LEU A 106 3.14 -8.20 2.64
C LEU A 106 2.89 -9.06 3.89
N THR A 107 2.29 -8.47 4.92
CA THR A 107 1.91 -9.18 6.15
C THR A 107 0.40 -9.20 6.27
N LEU A 108 -0.18 -10.39 6.48
CA LEU A 108 -1.61 -10.57 6.73
C LEU A 108 -1.84 -11.05 8.16
N VAL A 109 -2.72 -10.37 8.90
CA VAL A 109 -3.13 -10.75 10.25
C VAL A 109 -4.66 -10.66 10.34
N GLN A 110 -5.29 -11.41 11.26
CA GLN A 110 -6.71 -11.22 11.54
C GLN A 110 -6.96 -9.75 11.95
N GLY A 111 -7.67 -9.00 11.10
CA GLY A 111 -8.02 -7.60 11.35
C GLY A 111 -7.34 -6.56 10.44
N GLY A 112 -6.39 -6.97 9.59
CA GLY A 112 -5.78 -6.08 8.59
C GLY A 112 -4.35 -6.48 8.22
N GLY A 113 -3.83 -5.90 7.15
CA GLY A 113 -2.48 -6.16 6.67
C GLY A 113 -1.62 -4.92 6.48
N ASN A 114 -0.33 -5.14 6.20
CA ASN A 114 0.60 -4.10 5.77
C ASN A 114 1.25 -4.52 4.45
N ALA A 115 1.58 -3.56 3.61
CA ALA A 115 2.34 -3.82 2.39
C ALA A 115 3.35 -2.71 2.13
N VAL A 116 4.46 -3.10 1.51
CA VAL A 116 5.44 -2.17 0.97
C VAL A 116 5.34 -2.19 -0.53
N LEU A 117 5.12 -1.02 -1.13
CA LEU A 117 5.07 -0.83 -2.57
C LEU A 117 6.26 0.00 -3.02
N ARG A 118 6.81 -0.28 -4.19
CA ARG A 118 7.90 0.50 -4.78
C ARG A 118 7.63 0.80 -6.25
N ASN A 119 7.91 2.03 -6.67
CA ASN A 119 7.90 2.40 -8.08
C ASN A 119 9.31 2.35 -8.71
N GLU A 120 9.36 2.50 -10.03
CA GLU A 120 10.61 2.50 -10.80
C GLU A 120 11.59 3.61 -10.41
N LYS A 121 11.08 4.72 -9.84
CA LYS A 121 11.89 5.84 -9.32
C LYS A 121 12.47 5.58 -7.93
N GLY A 122 12.12 4.45 -7.29
CA GLY A 122 12.58 4.08 -5.95
C GLY A 122 11.75 4.68 -4.80
N VAL A 123 10.68 5.41 -5.10
CA VAL A 123 9.70 5.87 -4.12
C VAL A 123 9.02 4.65 -3.52
N THR A 124 8.99 4.62 -2.18
CA THR A 124 8.46 3.48 -1.43
C THR A 124 7.25 3.93 -0.61
N ILE A 125 6.13 3.21 -0.76
CA ILE A 125 4.90 3.45 0.00
C ILE A 125 4.73 2.31 1.01
N TYR A 126 4.67 2.65 2.28
CA TYR A 126 4.31 1.74 3.36
C TYR A 126 2.82 1.90 3.67
N LEU A 127 2.01 0.94 3.22
CA LEU A 127 0.58 0.90 3.50
C LEU A 127 0.32 0.17 4.81
N GLN A 128 -0.59 0.74 5.60
CA GLN A 128 -1.02 0.20 6.89
C GLN A 128 -2.52 -0.04 6.91
N ASN A 129 -2.96 -0.98 7.74
CA ASN A 129 -4.37 -1.32 7.92
C ASN A 129 -5.06 -1.61 6.57
N LEU A 130 -4.41 -2.41 5.73
CA LEU A 130 -4.97 -2.87 4.48
C LEU A 130 -6.30 -3.59 4.75
N GLN A 131 -7.34 -3.15 4.05
CA GLN A 131 -8.64 -3.79 4.09
C GLN A 131 -8.64 -5.09 3.27
N GLN A 132 -9.52 -6.01 3.63
CA GLN A 132 -9.78 -7.23 2.88
C GLN A 132 -10.09 -6.88 1.41
N GLY A 133 -9.29 -7.44 0.48
CA GLY A 133 -9.43 -7.23 -0.97
C GLY A 133 -8.39 -6.31 -1.62
N LEU A 134 -7.74 -5.42 -0.85
CA LEU A 134 -6.57 -4.69 -1.37
C LEU A 134 -5.35 -5.62 -1.47
N GLU A 135 -5.21 -6.56 -0.54
CA GLU A 135 -4.15 -7.59 -0.54
C GLU A 135 -4.22 -8.47 -1.80
N LEU A 136 -5.43 -8.91 -2.18
CA LEU A 136 -5.66 -9.69 -3.40
C LEU A 136 -5.27 -8.90 -4.66
N THR A 137 -5.48 -7.59 -4.64
CA THR A 137 -5.10 -6.69 -5.74
C THR A 137 -3.58 -6.65 -5.86
N LEU A 138 -2.88 -6.43 -4.74
CA LEU A 138 -1.43 -6.29 -4.67
C LEU A 138 -0.67 -7.60 -4.96
N GLY A 139 -1.24 -8.75 -4.61
CA GLY A 139 -0.63 -10.06 -4.85
C GLY A 139 -0.66 -10.53 -6.30
N GLY A 140 -1.52 -9.95 -7.15
CA GLY A 140 -1.68 -10.33 -8.55
C GLY A 140 -1.32 -9.24 -9.58
N GLY A 141 -1.25 -7.97 -9.18
CA GLY A 141 -1.00 -6.87 -10.11
C GLY A 141 -0.60 -5.58 -9.40
N GLY A 142 0.36 -4.86 -9.99
CA GLY A 142 0.78 -3.54 -9.47
C GLY A 142 -0.32 -2.48 -9.56
N LEU A 143 -0.11 -1.36 -8.86
CA LEU A 143 -0.98 -0.18 -8.87
C LEU A 143 -0.31 0.95 -9.63
N SER A 144 -1.04 1.71 -10.42
CA SER A 144 -0.55 2.93 -11.07
C SER A 144 -1.11 4.15 -10.35
N ILE A 145 -0.23 5.13 -10.08
CA ILE A 145 -0.59 6.41 -9.47
C ILE A 145 -0.34 7.51 -10.50
N ALA A 146 -1.31 8.40 -10.69
CA ALA A 146 -1.17 9.61 -11.50
C ALA A 146 -1.62 10.82 -10.69
N LEU A 147 -0.87 11.92 -10.74
CA LEU A 147 -1.29 13.17 -10.13
C LEU A 147 -2.49 13.72 -10.88
N THR A 148 -3.48 14.22 -10.15
CA THR A 148 -4.62 14.88 -10.76
C THR A 148 -4.24 16.33 -10.97
N ASP A 149 -4.23 16.78 -12.22
CA ASP A 149 -4.13 18.21 -12.47
C ASP A 149 -5.37 18.91 -11.92
N PRO A 150 -5.22 20.00 -11.15
CA PRO A 150 -6.35 20.74 -10.55
C PRO A 150 -7.38 21.25 -11.57
N THR A 151 -7.05 21.22 -12.87
CA THR A 151 -7.92 21.62 -13.98
C THR A 151 -8.98 20.58 -14.37
N GLU A 152 -8.85 19.30 -13.98
CA GLU A 152 -9.82 18.25 -14.36
C GLU A 152 -11.17 18.39 -13.60
N LYS A 153 -11.17 18.92 -12.37
CA LYS A 153 -12.36 18.92 -11.48
C LYS A 153 -13.23 20.19 -11.56
N VAL A 154 -13.09 21.03 -12.59
CA VAL A 154 -13.81 22.33 -12.69
C VAL A 154 -14.89 22.37 -13.79
N ILE A 155 -15.09 21.31 -14.58
CA ILE A 155 -16.07 21.35 -15.69
C ILE A 155 -17.14 20.25 -15.52
N PRO A 156 -18.18 20.51 -14.72
CA PRO A 156 -19.52 20.37 -15.30
C PRO A 156 -20.51 21.50 -14.93
N ALA A 157 -20.18 22.42 -14.03
CA ALA A 157 -21.17 23.39 -13.51
C ALA A 157 -21.32 24.69 -14.33
N VAL A 158 -20.37 25.00 -15.23
CA VAL A 158 -20.39 26.28 -15.97
C VAL A 158 -21.11 26.16 -17.33
N MET A 159 -21.38 24.95 -17.83
CA MET A 159 -22.00 24.76 -19.16
C MET A 159 -23.53 24.80 -19.17
N GLU A 160 -24.21 24.73 -18.01
CA GLU A 160 -25.69 24.69 -17.98
C GLU A 160 -26.34 26.08 -18.18
N ASN A 161 -25.63 27.18 -17.90
CA ASN A 161 -26.21 28.53 -17.97
C ASN A 161 -25.95 29.29 -19.29
N ALA A 162 -25.27 28.68 -20.25
CA ALA A 162 -24.92 29.31 -21.53
C ALA A 162 -25.92 29.03 -22.66
N SER A 163 -26.92 28.18 -22.45
CA SER A 163 -27.93 27.83 -23.47
C SER A 163 -29.31 28.47 -23.24
N ALA A 164 -29.47 29.34 -22.23
CA ALA A 164 -30.75 29.95 -21.87
C ALA A 164 -30.79 31.48 -22.08
N ARG A 165 -30.10 31.98 -23.12
CA ARG A 165 -30.29 33.35 -23.61
C ARG A 165 -30.53 33.36 -25.11
#